data_AF-A0A8H3FZV6-F1
#
_entry.id   AF-A0A8H3FZV6-F1
#
_cell.length_a   1.000
_cell.length_b   1.000
_cell.length_c   1.000
_cell.angle_alpha   90.00
_cell.angle_beta   90.00
_cell.angle_gamma   90.00
#
_symmetry.space_group_name_H-M   'P 1'
#
loop_
_entity.id
_entity.type
_entity.pdbx_description
1 polymer ?
#
loop_
_entity_poly.entity_id
_entity_poly.type
_entity_poly.pdbx_seq_one_letter_code
_entity_poly.pdbx_strand_id
1 'polypeptide(L)'
;MAVFQYKPLPTEGEDDKEKSPLTTTPAQSKAEHHERTLKTIFAACVFVIFCGGVLLILSLMEPEKGLRSFRQALIPEIAMENFVWENNKTFAGTVDEESNHAWDSLIPPGHGFILLSKSKAKKHHLPPGISVDENHDRYSISMYHQIHCLGMIRLGYFAAVDRFNGLHSGPSTKRPVGNQDEHAAHRDTLHLEHCFDYLRQAILCAGDTTIEWARDSGDGEIDSQVDGWGVEHQCRSTKTIYDFTAKHRAENDAEGIANVIQR
;
A
#
# COMPACT_ATOMS: atom_id res chain seq x y z
N MET A 1 -7.52 -94.34 0.44
CA MET A 1 -6.73 -94.84 1.59
C MET A 1 -7.01 -93.95 2.80
N ALA A 2 -7.07 -94.55 4.00
CA ALA A 2 -7.47 -94.03 5.33
C ALA A 2 -8.98 -93.69 5.45
N VAL A 3 -9.88 -94.54 5.96
CA VAL A 3 -10.07 -95.24 7.27
C VAL A 3 -10.64 -94.33 8.38
N PHE A 4 -11.96 -94.53 8.58
CA PHE A 4 -12.90 -94.30 9.69
C PHE A 4 -12.45 -93.60 10.99
N GLN A 5 -13.31 -92.70 11.49
CA GLN A 5 -13.64 -92.69 12.91
C GLN A 5 -15.13 -92.41 13.20
N TYR A 6 -15.56 -93.16 14.22
CA TYR A 6 -16.86 -93.35 14.84
C TYR A 6 -17.51 -92.07 15.40
N LYS A 7 -18.85 -92.01 15.40
CA LYS A 7 -19.62 -90.94 16.06
C LYS A 7 -20.68 -91.55 17.00
N PRO A 8 -20.56 -91.41 18.33
CA PRO A 8 -21.62 -91.75 19.26
C PRO A 8 -22.65 -90.63 19.34
N LEU A 9 -23.91 -91.00 19.61
CA LEU A 9 -25.02 -90.09 19.90
C LEU A 9 -24.92 -89.54 21.32
N PRO A 10 -25.14 -88.22 21.54
CA PRO A 10 -25.54 -87.70 22.84
C PRO A 10 -27.05 -87.42 22.87
N THR A 11 -27.72 -88.16 23.74
CA THR A 11 -28.77 -87.79 24.71
C THR A 11 -29.71 -86.62 24.41
N GLU A 12 -31.00 -86.93 24.52
CA GLU A 12 -32.12 -86.00 24.72
C GLU A 12 -31.83 -84.97 25.81
N GLY A 13 -32.23 -83.73 25.56
CA GLY A 13 -32.12 -82.62 26.49
C GLY A 13 -32.81 -81.38 25.91
N GLU A 14 -34.11 -81.29 26.20
CA GLU A 14 -34.91 -80.09 26.51
C GLU A 14 -34.92 -78.84 25.59
N ASP A 15 -36.16 -78.36 25.46
CA ASP A 15 -36.61 -77.00 25.16
C ASP A 15 -36.77 -76.55 23.70
N ASP A 16 -37.90 -77.00 23.14
CA ASP A 16 -38.82 -76.16 22.39
C ASP A 16 -39.08 -74.83 23.14
N LYS A 17 -38.65 -73.67 22.61
CA LYS A 17 -39.45 -72.42 22.61
C LYS A 17 -39.11 -71.54 21.42
N GLU A 18 -40.03 -71.56 20.48
CA GLU A 18 -40.34 -70.53 19.49
C GLU A 18 -40.06 -69.11 20.01
N LYS A 19 -39.12 -68.39 19.37
CA LYS A 19 -38.88 -66.95 19.63
C LYS A 19 -40.05 -66.13 19.10
N SER A 20 -40.97 -65.77 19.99
CA SER A 20 -41.97 -64.74 19.74
C SER A 20 -41.31 -63.35 19.63
N PRO A 21 -41.77 -62.44 18.76
CA PRO A 21 -41.22 -61.08 18.66
C PRO A 21 -41.53 -60.32 19.94
N LEU A 22 -40.50 -59.82 20.61
CA LEU A 22 -40.65 -58.99 21.81
C LEU A 22 -41.30 -57.65 21.40
N THR A 23 -42.61 -57.53 21.55
CA THR A 23 -43.35 -56.28 21.41
C THR A 23 -42.96 -55.34 22.53
N THR A 24 -42.23 -54.27 22.20
CA THR A 24 -41.88 -53.22 23.14
C THR A 24 -43.16 -52.57 23.69
N THR A 25 -43.25 -52.45 25.01
CA THR A 25 -44.43 -51.86 25.64
C THR A 25 -44.56 -50.38 25.28
N PRO A 26 -45.78 -49.79 25.25
CA PRO A 26 -45.98 -48.37 24.93
C PRO A 26 -45.18 -47.41 25.82
N ALA A 27 -44.86 -47.82 27.05
CA ALA A 27 -44.02 -47.06 27.98
C ALA A 27 -42.53 -47.09 27.59
N GLN A 28 -42.00 -48.22 27.13
CA GLN A 28 -40.62 -48.35 26.64
C GLN A 28 -40.41 -47.59 25.33
N SER A 29 -41.36 -47.69 24.40
CA SER A 29 -41.35 -46.91 23.15
C SER A 29 -41.36 -45.40 23.41
N LYS A 30 -42.15 -44.92 24.38
CA LYS A 30 -42.15 -43.51 24.81
C LYS A 30 -40.82 -43.08 25.42
N ALA A 31 -40.19 -43.92 26.25
CA ALA A 31 -38.90 -43.63 26.87
C ALA A 31 -37.76 -43.53 25.84
N GLU A 32 -37.71 -44.46 24.89
CA GLU A 32 -36.73 -44.44 23.78
C GLU A 32 -36.95 -43.24 22.85
N HIS A 33 -38.20 -42.88 22.57
CA HIS A 33 -38.53 -41.68 21.81
C HIS A 33 -38.11 -40.40 22.55
N HIS A 34 -38.33 -40.34 23.87
CA HIS A 34 -37.91 -39.22 24.70
C HIS A 34 -36.38 -39.07 24.73
N GLU A 35 -35.64 -40.18 24.88
CA GLU A 35 -34.17 -40.17 24.85
C GLU A 35 -33.61 -39.73 23.48
N ARG A 36 -34.19 -40.22 22.38
CA ARG A 36 -33.82 -39.76 21.03
C ARG A 36 -34.09 -38.28 20.85
N THR A 37 -35.24 -37.80 21.32
CA THR A 37 -35.62 -36.38 21.25
C THR A 37 -34.63 -35.51 22.03
N LEU A 38 -34.25 -35.92 23.23
CA LEU A 38 -33.24 -35.22 24.04
C LEU A 38 -31.86 -35.20 23.38
N LYS A 39 -31.41 -36.31 22.79
CA LYS A 39 -30.14 -36.37 22.05
C LYS A 39 -30.15 -35.46 20.82
N THR A 40 -31.26 -35.40 20.08
CA THR A 40 -31.40 -34.49 18.94
C THR A 40 -31.41 -33.03 19.37
N ILE A 41 -32.11 -32.68 20.44
CA ILE A 41 -32.11 -31.32 20.99
C ILE A 41 -30.69 -30.94 21.45
N PHE A 42 -30.01 -31.82 22.17
CA PHE A 42 -28.64 -31.59 22.62
C PHE A 42 -27.68 -31.37 21.44
N ALA A 43 -27.74 -32.22 20.42
CA ALA A 43 -26.93 -32.07 19.20
C ALA A 43 -27.23 -30.75 18.46
N ALA A 44 -28.50 -30.36 18.37
CA ALA A 44 -28.89 -29.09 17.77
C ALA A 44 -28.37 -27.89 18.57
N CYS A 45 -28.46 -27.94 19.90
CA CYS A 45 -27.90 -26.89 20.77
C CYS A 45 -26.38 -26.76 20.61
N VAL A 46 -25.65 -27.88 20.59
CA VAL A 46 -24.20 -27.88 20.37
C VAL A 46 -23.85 -27.30 18.99
N PHE A 47 -24.60 -27.65 17.95
CA PHE A 47 -24.41 -27.11 16.60
C PHE A 47 -24.64 -25.60 16.55
N VAL A 48 -25.71 -25.09 17.19
CA VAL A 48 -25.98 -23.65 17.27
C VAL A 48 -24.89 -22.90 18.03
N ILE A 49 -24.40 -23.45 19.15
CA ILE A 49 -23.29 -22.86 19.90
C ILE A 49 -22.01 -22.85 19.07
N PHE A 50 -21.71 -23.94 18.35
CA PHE A 50 -20.55 -24.02 17.46
C PHE A 50 -20.65 -23.00 16.32
N CYS A 51 -21.78 -22.93 15.62
CA CYS A 51 -22.00 -21.93 14.57
C CYS A 51 -21.93 -20.50 15.10
N GLY A 52 -22.52 -20.23 16.28
CA GLY A 52 -22.43 -18.93 16.95
C GLY A 52 -20.98 -18.58 17.34
N GLY A 53 -20.22 -19.54 17.84
CA GLY A 53 -18.80 -19.40 18.16
C GLY A 53 -17.95 -19.14 16.92
N VAL A 54 -18.20 -19.86 15.82
CA VAL A 54 -17.53 -19.62 14.53
C VAL A 54 -17.89 -18.25 13.96
N LEU A 55 -19.15 -17.83 14.01
CA LEU A 55 -19.56 -16.49 13.58
C LEU A 55 -18.95 -15.39 14.45
N LEU A 56 -18.86 -15.60 15.76
CA LEU A 56 -18.18 -14.68 16.68
C LEU A 56 -16.68 -14.63 16.37
N ILE A 57 -16.02 -15.76 16.16
CA ILE A 57 -14.61 -15.81 15.75
C ILE A 57 -14.43 -15.12 14.40
N LEU A 58 -15.29 -15.34 13.41
CA LEU A 58 -15.21 -14.66 12.11
C LEU A 58 -15.49 -13.14 12.21
N SER A 59 -16.32 -12.72 13.18
CA SER A 59 -16.57 -11.31 13.49
C SER A 59 -15.41 -10.67 14.28
N LEU A 60 -14.73 -11.43 15.12
CA LEU A 60 -13.50 -11.01 15.82
C LEU A 60 -12.26 -11.09 14.92
N MET A 61 -12.30 -11.96 13.90
CA MET A 61 -11.37 -12.06 12.79
C MET A 61 -11.87 -11.20 11.62
N GLU A 62 -12.33 -9.97 11.90
CA GLU A 62 -12.37 -8.98 10.84
C GLU A 62 -10.97 -8.94 10.20
N PRO A 63 -10.82 -9.24 8.91
CA PRO A 63 -9.56 -8.93 8.23
C PRO A 63 -9.35 -7.45 8.46
N GLU A 64 -8.17 -7.01 8.91
CA GLU A 64 -7.89 -5.61 9.24
C GLU A 64 -8.28 -4.66 8.10
N LYS A 65 -9.57 -4.30 8.01
CA LYS A 65 -10.13 -3.32 7.08
C LYS A 65 -10.01 -1.92 7.67
N GLY A 66 -9.04 -1.75 8.56
CA GLY A 66 -8.69 -0.53 9.26
C GLY A 66 -7.17 -0.35 9.29
N LEU A 67 -6.46 -0.73 8.22
CA LEU A 67 -5.03 -0.49 8.07
C LEU A 67 -4.73 0.97 7.70
N ARG A 68 -5.25 1.93 8.47
CA ARG A 68 -4.38 3.08 8.76
C ARG A 68 -3.29 2.46 9.61
N SER A 69 -2.11 2.26 9.03
CA SER A 69 -0.91 1.94 9.80
C SER A 69 -0.96 2.79 11.07
N PHE A 70 -0.76 2.21 12.25
CA PHE A 70 -0.81 2.93 13.53
C PHE A 70 0.09 4.20 13.53
N ARG A 71 1.03 4.24 12.58
CA ARG A 71 1.91 5.36 12.21
C ARG A 71 1.18 6.55 11.57
N GLN A 72 0.20 6.34 10.68
CA GLN A 72 -0.61 7.40 10.06
C GLN A 72 -1.60 8.08 11.03
N ALA A 73 -1.89 7.49 12.19
CA ALA A 73 -2.81 8.09 13.18
C ALA A 73 -2.30 9.41 13.77
N LEU A 74 -1.03 9.77 13.54
CA LEU A 74 -0.44 11.04 13.94
C LEU A 74 -0.88 12.23 13.08
N ILE A 75 -1.21 11.96 11.82
CA ILE A 75 -1.71 12.97 10.89
C ILE A 75 -3.24 12.95 10.98
N PRO A 76 -3.91 14.11 11.15
CA PRO A 76 -5.36 14.15 11.10
C PRO A 76 -5.87 13.65 9.75
N GLU A 77 -7.14 13.28 9.68
CA GLU A 77 -7.76 13.03 8.40
C GLU A 77 -7.79 14.31 7.57
N ILE A 78 -7.11 14.29 6.43
CA ILE A 78 -7.06 15.39 5.48
C ILE A 78 -8.17 15.15 4.46
N ALA A 79 -9.01 16.16 4.24
CA ALA A 79 -10.11 16.08 3.30
C ALA A 79 -9.58 15.96 1.86
N MET A 80 -10.27 15.16 1.05
CA MET A 80 -10.03 15.12 -0.39
C MET A 80 -10.69 16.33 -1.04
N GLU A 81 -9.91 17.06 -1.83
CA GLU A 81 -10.39 18.20 -2.62
C GLU A 81 -10.24 17.89 -4.11
N ASN A 82 -11.20 18.38 -4.91
CA ASN A 82 -11.14 18.26 -6.36
C ASN A 82 -10.35 19.44 -6.92
N PHE A 83 -9.28 19.16 -7.64
CA PHE A 83 -8.45 20.17 -8.30
C PHE A 83 -8.38 19.89 -9.80
N VAL A 84 -8.62 20.91 -10.62
CA VAL A 84 -8.38 20.85 -12.06
C VAL A 84 -6.98 21.38 -12.32
N TRP A 85 -6.15 20.56 -12.97
CA TRP A 85 -4.78 20.95 -13.27
C TRP A 85 -4.74 21.85 -14.49
N GLU A 86 -4.11 23.00 -14.32
CA GLU A 86 -3.88 23.97 -15.38
C GLU A 86 -2.39 24.21 -15.51
N ASN A 87 -1.93 24.54 -16.72
CA ASN A 87 -0.55 24.95 -16.91
C ASN A 87 -0.34 26.29 -16.20
N ASN A 88 0.45 26.29 -15.13
CA ASN A 88 0.81 27.51 -14.44
C ASN A 88 2.19 27.97 -14.90
N LYS A 89 2.21 29.03 -15.71
CA LYS A 89 3.45 29.58 -16.29
C LYS A 89 4.48 30.01 -15.25
N THR A 90 4.07 30.41 -14.05
CA THR A 90 5.02 30.78 -12.99
C THR A 90 5.77 29.54 -12.49
N PHE A 91 5.10 28.39 -12.36
CA PHE A 91 5.75 27.13 -11.97
C PHE A 91 6.44 26.41 -13.13
N ALA A 92 5.88 26.54 -14.34
CA ALA A 92 6.42 25.97 -15.57
C ALA A 92 7.55 26.84 -16.17
N GLY A 93 7.74 28.07 -15.69
CA GLY A 93 8.69 29.01 -16.24
C GLY A 93 10.16 28.68 -15.94
N THR A 94 11.05 29.35 -16.68
CA THR A 94 12.50 29.35 -16.47
C THR A 94 12.88 29.79 -15.05
N VAL A 95 14.14 29.60 -14.66
CA VAL A 95 14.65 30.05 -13.35
C VAL A 95 14.75 31.57 -13.33
N ASP A 96 13.69 32.23 -12.87
CA ASP A 96 13.65 33.65 -12.52
C ASP A 96 13.19 33.83 -11.06
N GLU A 97 13.23 35.08 -10.58
CA GLU A 97 12.89 35.43 -9.20
C GLU A 97 11.44 35.06 -8.85
N GLU A 98 10.50 35.31 -9.76
CA GLU A 98 9.08 35.04 -9.55
C GLU A 98 8.83 33.52 -9.43
N SER A 99 9.39 32.75 -10.36
CA SER A 99 9.28 31.30 -10.38
C SER A 99 9.92 30.68 -9.15
N ASN A 100 11.14 31.10 -8.77
CA ASN A 100 11.81 30.57 -7.58
C ASN A 100 11.03 30.89 -6.31
N HIS A 101 10.53 32.12 -6.17
CA HIS A 101 9.68 32.47 -5.05
C HIS A 101 8.39 31.62 -5.00
N ALA A 102 7.77 31.35 -6.15
CA ALA A 102 6.60 30.48 -6.22
C ALA A 102 6.93 29.05 -5.77
N TRP A 103 8.05 28.47 -6.21
CA TRP A 103 8.52 27.16 -5.77
C TRP A 103 8.83 27.12 -4.26
N ASP A 104 9.51 28.14 -3.73
CA ASP A 104 9.81 28.26 -2.31
C ASP A 104 8.54 28.37 -1.46
N SER A 105 7.50 29.03 -1.98
CA SER A 105 6.22 29.21 -1.29
C SER A 105 5.42 27.92 -1.08
N LEU A 106 5.77 26.83 -1.79
CA LEU A 106 5.15 25.51 -1.62
C LEU A 106 5.57 24.85 -0.30
N ILE A 107 6.73 25.24 0.25
CA ILE A 107 7.26 24.67 1.47
C ILE A 107 6.80 25.53 2.66
N PRO A 108 6.05 24.97 3.63
CA PRO A 108 5.54 25.74 4.74
C PRO A 108 6.65 26.10 5.74
N PRO A 109 6.37 27.04 6.67
CA PRO A 109 7.23 27.25 7.84
C PRO A 109 7.55 25.93 8.55
N GLY A 110 8.80 25.77 8.98
CA GLY A 110 9.31 24.49 9.49
C GLY A 110 9.81 23.53 8.41
N HIS A 111 9.87 23.98 7.14
CA HIS A 111 10.46 23.25 6.02
C HIS A 111 9.83 21.88 5.75
N GLY A 112 8.53 21.74 6.00
CA GLY A 112 7.80 20.48 5.81
C GLY A 112 8.03 19.44 6.90
N PHE A 113 8.70 19.80 8.00
CA PHE A 113 8.86 18.92 9.16
C PHE A 113 7.77 19.12 10.21
N ILE A 114 7.39 18.04 10.86
CA ILE A 114 6.58 18.05 12.09
C ILE A 114 7.45 17.76 13.31
N LEU A 115 7.14 18.41 14.43
CA LEU A 115 7.80 18.16 15.71
C LEU A 115 6.97 17.19 16.54
N LEU A 116 7.59 16.12 17.03
CA LEU A 116 6.97 15.15 17.92
C LEU A 116 7.82 14.95 19.16
N SER A 117 7.19 14.76 20.32
CA SER A 117 7.93 14.26 21.47
C SER A 117 8.39 12.82 21.20
N LYS A 118 9.58 12.46 21.68
CA LYS A 118 10.12 11.09 21.57
C LYS A 118 9.17 10.06 22.18
N SER A 119 8.47 10.43 23.26
CA SER A 119 7.43 9.59 23.87
C SER A 119 6.23 9.35 22.94
N LYS A 120 5.78 10.37 22.21
CA LYS A 120 4.68 10.26 21.25
C LYS A 120 5.10 9.44 20.03
N ALA A 121 6.28 9.71 19.46
CA ALA A 121 6.83 8.93 18.35
C ALA A 121 6.94 7.43 18.72
N LYS A 122 7.51 7.13 19.90
CA LYS A 122 7.61 5.76 20.41
C LYS A 122 6.25 5.10 20.60
N LYS A 123 5.26 5.83 21.17
CA LYS A 123 3.89 5.32 21.33
C LYS A 123 3.31 4.91 19.97
N HIS A 124 3.62 5.65 18.90
CA HIS A 124 3.20 5.41 17.53
C HIS A 124 4.12 4.49 16.71
N HIS A 125 5.09 3.82 17.35
CA HIS A 125 6.02 2.89 16.69
C HIS A 125 6.78 3.51 15.51
N LEU A 126 7.07 4.81 15.60
CA LEU A 126 8.00 5.49 14.70
C LEU A 126 9.44 5.24 15.15
N PRO A 127 10.36 4.95 14.22
CA PRO A 127 11.79 5.02 14.49
C PRO A 127 12.22 6.44 14.92
N PRO A 128 13.42 6.60 15.50
CA PRO A 128 13.93 7.92 15.88
C PRO A 128 13.97 8.90 14.70
N GLY A 129 13.50 10.12 14.94
CA GLY A 129 13.60 11.22 13.98
C GLY A 129 14.93 11.97 14.12
N ILE A 130 15.02 13.14 13.50
CA ILE A 130 16.17 14.02 13.70
C ILE A 130 16.03 14.69 15.06
N SER A 131 16.97 14.45 15.97
CA SER A 131 16.91 15.01 17.33
C SER A 131 16.97 16.54 17.30
N VAL A 132 16.02 17.18 17.98
CA VAL A 132 15.99 18.64 18.18
C VAL A 132 16.50 18.98 19.58
N ASP A 133 16.03 18.24 20.58
CA ASP A 133 16.46 18.36 21.98
C ASP A 133 16.36 17.00 22.70
N GLU A 134 16.50 16.98 24.02
CA GLU A 134 16.41 15.76 24.82
C GLU A 134 15.07 15.03 24.67
N ASN A 135 13.98 15.76 24.42
CA ASN A 135 12.60 15.29 24.46
C ASN A 135 11.89 15.26 23.10
N HIS A 136 12.40 15.95 22.09
CA HIS A 136 11.75 16.11 20.79
C HIS A 136 12.63 15.69 19.61
N ASP A 137 11.97 15.08 18.63
CA ASP A 137 12.51 14.81 17.30
C ASP A 137 11.64 15.51 16.26
N ARG A 138 12.23 15.84 15.12
CA ARG A 138 11.51 16.29 13.93
C ARG A 138 11.50 15.20 12.85
N TYR A 139 10.39 15.15 12.10
CA TYR A 139 10.12 14.16 11.06
C TYR A 139 9.63 14.87 9.80
N SER A 140 10.05 14.40 8.63
CA SER A 140 9.64 14.99 7.35
C SER A 140 8.28 14.45 6.91
N ILE A 141 7.49 15.27 6.22
CA ILE A 141 6.31 14.80 5.48
C ILE A 141 6.70 14.55 4.02
N SER A 142 6.46 13.32 3.54
CA SER A 142 6.91 12.86 2.23
C SER A 142 6.55 13.77 1.06
N MET A 143 5.35 14.35 1.03
CA MET A 143 4.95 15.30 0.00
C MET A 143 5.93 16.48 -0.12
N TYR A 144 6.33 17.09 1.01
CA TYR A 144 7.26 18.22 1.00
C TYR A 144 8.68 17.78 0.65
N HIS A 145 9.09 16.58 1.08
CA HIS A 145 10.37 16.02 0.66
C HIS A 145 10.42 15.81 -0.86
N GLN A 146 9.36 15.28 -1.47
CA GLN A 146 9.23 15.12 -2.92
C GLN A 146 9.27 16.48 -3.66
N ILE A 147 8.57 17.50 -3.16
CA ILE A 147 8.62 18.86 -3.72
C ILE A 147 10.05 19.42 -3.63
N HIS A 148 10.73 19.26 -2.50
CA HIS A 148 12.12 19.69 -2.34
C HIS A 148 13.05 19.02 -3.36
N CYS A 149 12.97 17.69 -3.51
CA CYS A 149 13.75 16.95 -4.50
C CYS A 149 13.45 17.43 -5.93
N LEU A 150 12.17 17.63 -6.28
CA LEU A 150 11.79 18.12 -7.61
C LEU A 150 12.35 19.52 -7.88
N GLY A 151 12.31 20.42 -6.88
CA GLY A 151 12.91 21.75 -6.96
C GLY A 151 14.42 21.70 -7.15
N MET A 152 15.13 20.82 -6.44
CA MET A 152 16.56 20.61 -6.62
C MET A 152 16.91 20.10 -8.04
N ILE A 153 16.12 19.15 -8.57
CA ILE A 153 16.29 18.66 -9.95
C ILE A 153 16.06 19.80 -10.95
N ARG A 154 15.01 20.60 -10.75
CA ARG A 154 14.70 21.78 -11.58
C ARG A 154 15.90 22.73 -11.63
N LEU A 155 16.43 23.14 -10.47
CA LEU A 155 17.57 24.05 -10.40
C LEU A 155 18.82 23.46 -11.07
N GLY A 156 19.09 22.17 -10.86
CA GLY A 156 20.21 21.47 -11.49
C GLY A 156 20.09 21.41 -13.02
N TYR A 157 18.89 21.15 -13.54
CA TYR A 157 18.60 21.13 -14.97
C TYR A 157 18.88 22.49 -15.62
N PHE A 158 18.29 23.57 -15.09
CA PHE A 158 18.47 24.90 -15.68
C PHE A 158 19.91 25.40 -15.55
N ALA A 159 20.60 25.11 -14.44
CA ALA A 159 22.02 25.41 -14.32
C ALA A 159 22.87 24.67 -15.37
N ALA A 160 22.49 23.45 -15.76
CA ALA A 160 23.17 22.71 -16.83
C ALA A 160 22.88 23.30 -18.21
N VAL A 161 21.63 23.68 -18.48
CA VAL A 161 21.22 24.35 -19.73
C VAL A 161 21.94 25.69 -19.90
N ASP A 162 21.99 26.52 -18.84
CA ASP A 162 22.67 27.81 -18.86
C ASP A 162 24.17 27.66 -19.14
N ARG A 163 24.82 26.66 -18.52
CA ARG A 163 26.22 26.35 -18.81
C ARG A 163 26.42 25.92 -20.26
N PHE A 164 25.58 25.03 -20.78
CA PHE A 164 25.68 24.58 -22.17
C PHE A 164 25.50 25.74 -23.16
N ASN A 165 24.51 26.60 -22.93
CA ASN A 165 24.26 27.79 -23.74
C ASN A 165 25.39 28.83 -23.61
N GLY A 166 25.96 28.98 -22.40
CA GLY A 166 27.10 29.86 -22.12
C GLY A 166 28.42 29.37 -22.73
N LEU A 167 28.66 28.05 -22.79
CA LEU A 167 29.83 27.45 -23.45
C LEU A 167 29.81 27.61 -24.97
N HIS A 168 28.64 27.75 -25.58
CA HIS A 168 28.48 28.05 -27.01
C HIS A 168 28.41 29.54 -27.34
N SER A 169 28.47 30.40 -26.32
CA SER A 169 28.47 31.87 -26.45
C SER A 169 29.90 32.44 -26.48
N GLY A 170 30.73 31.97 -27.42
CA GLY A 170 31.89 32.72 -27.90
C GLY A 170 31.44 33.89 -28.79
N PRO A 171 32.31 34.87 -29.12
CA PRO A 171 31.90 36.05 -29.88
C PRO A 171 31.29 35.62 -31.23
N SER A 172 30.00 35.93 -31.37
CA SER A 172 29.14 35.82 -32.56
C SER A 172 29.85 35.33 -33.82
N THR A 173 29.86 34.01 -34.01
CA THR A 173 29.73 33.47 -35.36
C THR A 173 28.37 32.81 -35.39
N LYS A 174 27.44 33.44 -36.13
CA LYS A 174 26.20 32.81 -36.54
C LYS A 174 26.58 31.49 -37.24
N ARG A 175 26.56 30.38 -36.52
CA ARG A 175 26.52 29.06 -37.15
C ARG A 175 25.23 29.08 -37.97
N PRO A 176 25.26 28.81 -39.29
CA PRO A 176 24.02 28.55 -40.00
C PRO A 176 23.47 27.27 -39.38
N VAL A 177 22.49 27.43 -38.49
CA VAL A 177 21.69 26.33 -38.00
C VAL A 177 20.92 25.83 -39.22
N GLY A 178 21.36 24.71 -39.78
CA GLY A 178 20.57 24.00 -40.77
C GLY A 178 19.29 23.57 -40.08
N ASN A 179 18.18 24.23 -40.43
CA ASN A 179 16.73 24.06 -40.22
C ASN A 179 16.13 22.80 -39.54
N GLN A 180 16.85 21.94 -38.82
CA GLN A 180 16.32 20.73 -38.18
C GLN A 180 16.63 20.64 -36.67
N ASP A 181 17.69 21.28 -36.16
CA ASP A 181 18.12 21.12 -34.76
C ASP A 181 17.55 22.19 -33.79
N GLU A 182 17.23 23.39 -34.27
CA GLU A 182 16.68 24.47 -33.42
C GLU A 182 15.25 24.16 -32.95
N HIS A 183 14.47 23.47 -33.78
CA HIS A 183 13.10 23.06 -33.43
C HIS A 183 13.08 21.94 -32.40
N ALA A 184 14.09 21.07 -32.37
CA ALA A 184 14.22 20.04 -31.34
C ALA A 184 14.67 20.65 -30.01
N ALA A 185 15.73 21.49 -30.02
CA ALA A 185 16.23 22.13 -28.81
C ALA A 185 15.22 23.08 -28.14
N HIS A 186 14.44 23.85 -28.91
CA HIS A 186 13.35 24.67 -28.37
C HIS A 186 12.10 23.89 -27.98
N ARG A 187 11.82 22.75 -28.62
CA ARG A 187 10.74 21.85 -28.18
C ARG A 187 11.10 21.17 -26.87
N ASP A 188 12.35 20.74 -26.69
CA ASP A 188 12.81 20.03 -25.49
C ASP A 188 12.86 20.93 -24.25
N THR A 189 13.25 22.21 -24.41
CA THR A 189 13.22 23.20 -23.30
C THR A 189 11.80 23.51 -22.85
N LEU A 190 10.89 23.80 -23.80
CA LEU A 190 9.46 24.00 -23.51
C LEU A 190 8.78 22.73 -22.98
N HIS A 191 9.30 21.54 -23.31
CA HIS A 191 8.74 20.27 -22.84
C HIS A 191 9.07 20.03 -21.37
N LEU A 192 10.33 20.21 -20.96
CA LEU A 192 10.75 19.96 -19.58
C LEU A 192 10.25 21.03 -18.61
N GLU A 193 10.12 22.28 -19.06
CA GLU A 193 9.49 23.39 -18.33
C GLU A 193 8.09 23.03 -17.79
N HIS A 194 7.18 22.60 -18.64
CA HIS A 194 5.84 22.19 -18.18
C HIS A 194 5.84 20.84 -17.45
N CYS A 195 6.81 19.96 -17.71
CA CYS A 195 6.94 18.69 -16.99
C CYS A 195 7.21 18.91 -15.49
N PHE A 196 8.03 19.90 -15.12
CA PHE A 196 8.23 20.25 -13.72
C PHE A 196 6.93 20.69 -13.04
N ASP A 197 6.13 21.53 -13.70
CA ASP A 197 4.83 21.93 -13.17
C ASP A 197 3.84 20.75 -13.12
N TYR A 198 3.81 19.89 -14.14
CA TYR A 198 2.99 18.68 -14.16
C TYR A 198 3.31 17.74 -12.99
N LEU A 199 4.60 17.47 -12.76
CA LEU A 199 5.04 16.62 -11.65
C LEU A 199 4.77 17.28 -10.29
N ARG A 200 4.96 18.60 -10.17
CA ARG A 200 4.59 19.36 -8.96
C ARG A 200 3.11 19.20 -8.65
N GLN A 201 2.24 19.36 -9.64
CA GLN A 201 0.79 19.19 -9.47
C GLN A 201 0.44 17.74 -9.10
N ALA A 202 1.11 16.75 -9.69
CA ALA A 202 0.93 15.36 -9.35
C ALA A 202 1.32 15.05 -7.89
N ILE A 203 2.44 15.58 -7.41
CA ILE A 203 2.89 15.41 -6.01
C ILE A 203 1.88 16.03 -5.04
N LEU A 204 1.45 17.28 -5.30
CA LEU A 204 0.48 17.98 -4.45
C LEU A 204 -0.89 17.29 -4.45
N CYS A 205 -1.34 16.79 -5.59
CA CYS A 205 -2.59 16.06 -5.71
C CYS A 205 -2.54 14.69 -5.01
N ALA A 206 -1.39 14.01 -5.05
CA ALA A 206 -1.21 12.76 -4.30
C ALA A 206 -1.19 13.00 -2.79
N GLY A 207 -0.62 14.11 -2.33
CA GLY A 207 -0.70 14.54 -0.93
C GLY A 207 -0.11 13.52 0.04
N ASP A 208 1.05 12.94 -0.30
CA ASP A 208 1.65 11.87 0.51
C ASP A 208 2.03 12.36 1.91
N THR A 209 1.23 11.96 2.89
CA THR A 209 1.35 12.37 4.29
C THR A 209 2.16 11.39 5.14
N THR A 210 2.88 10.47 4.48
CA THR A 210 3.79 9.55 5.15
C THR A 210 4.84 10.33 5.96
N ILE A 211 5.09 9.85 7.18
CA ILE A 211 6.05 10.45 8.12
C ILE A 211 7.39 9.75 7.94
N GLU A 212 8.38 10.50 7.49
CA GLU A 212 9.75 10.01 7.30
C GLU A 212 10.63 10.39 8.48
N TRP A 213 11.41 9.41 8.94
CA TRP A 213 12.33 9.54 10.07
C TRP A 213 13.76 9.71 9.60
N ALA A 214 14.68 9.89 10.57
CA ALA A 214 16.08 10.10 10.26
C ALA A 214 16.71 8.86 9.61
N ARG A 215 17.61 9.10 8.66
CA ARG A 215 18.38 8.06 7.98
C ARG A 215 19.25 7.32 8.99
N ASP A 216 19.17 6.00 8.95
CA ASP A 216 20.09 5.11 9.67
C ASP A 216 21.38 4.98 8.85
N SER A 217 22.52 5.36 9.43
CA SER A 217 23.82 5.24 8.77
C SER A 217 24.39 3.81 8.83
N GLY A 218 23.74 2.89 9.55
CA GLY A 218 24.11 1.48 9.65
C GLY A 218 25.21 1.18 10.67
N ASP A 219 25.80 2.21 11.29
CA ASP A 219 26.73 2.15 12.41
C ASP A 219 26.04 2.36 13.78
N GLY A 220 24.72 2.50 13.78
CA GLY A 220 23.93 2.82 14.97
C GLY A 220 23.82 4.32 15.26
N GLU A 221 24.43 5.18 14.44
CA GLU A 221 24.28 6.63 14.52
C GLU A 221 23.10 7.10 13.65
N ILE A 222 22.26 7.94 14.26
CA ILE A 222 21.13 8.58 13.59
C ILE A 222 21.65 9.82 12.88
N ASP A 223 21.53 9.86 11.55
CA ASP A 223 21.97 11.03 10.79
C ASP A 223 20.96 12.19 10.94
N SER A 224 21.47 13.40 10.74
CA SER A 224 20.69 14.63 10.57
C SER A 224 19.95 14.73 9.23
N GLN A 225 19.93 13.64 8.44
CA GLN A 225 19.34 13.57 7.11
C GLN A 225 18.11 12.67 7.10
N VAL A 226 17.22 12.88 6.14
CA VAL A 226 16.06 12.03 5.84
C VAL A 226 16.17 11.66 4.38
N ASP A 227 16.03 10.39 4.03
CA ASP A 227 16.12 9.90 2.65
C ASP A 227 14.85 9.17 2.18
N GLY A 228 13.88 8.97 3.07
CA GLY A 228 12.62 8.28 2.79
C GLY A 228 12.75 6.76 2.59
N TRP A 229 13.96 6.19 2.65
CA TRP A 229 14.15 4.77 2.40
C TRP A 229 13.77 3.91 3.60
N GLY A 230 13.16 2.75 3.34
CA GLY A 230 12.64 1.88 4.39
C GLY A 230 11.39 2.44 5.10
N VAL A 231 10.87 3.57 4.63
CA VAL A 231 9.59 4.14 5.08
C VAL A 231 8.44 3.48 4.31
N GLU A 232 7.39 3.12 5.03
CA GLU A 232 6.21 2.48 4.43
C GLU A 232 5.24 3.55 3.94
N HIS A 233 4.95 3.55 2.63
CA HIS A 233 3.99 4.45 1.99
C HIS A 233 2.70 3.70 1.62
N GLN A 234 1.58 4.42 1.63
CA GLN A 234 0.30 3.89 1.16
C GLN A 234 0.06 4.29 -0.31
N CYS A 235 0.48 3.44 -1.24
CA CYS A 235 0.37 3.70 -2.68
C CYS A 235 -0.80 2.93 -3.32
N ARG A 236 -1.28 3.45 -4.47
CA ARG A 236 -2.13 2.66 -5.37
C ARG A 236 -1.32 1.51 -5.97
N SER A 237 -1.93 0.35 -6.11
CA SER A 237 -1.28 -0.83 -6.68
C SER A 237 -0.86 -0.57 -8.14
N THR A 238 0.43 -0.42 -8.37
CA THR A 238 1.01 -0.22 -9.72
C THR A 238 0.76 -1.41 -10.62
N LYS A 239 0.75 -2.63 -10.06
CA LYS A 239 0.37 -3.84 -10.79
C LYS A 239 -1.07 -3.76 -11.28
N THR A 240 -2.00 -3.38 -10.41
CA THR A 240 -3.41 -3.29 -10.78
C THR A 240 -3.64 -2.21 -11.85
N ILE A 241 -2.96 -1.07 -11.72
CA ILE A 241 -2.97 0.00 -12.73
C ILE A 241 -2.42 -0.54 -14.06
N TYR A 242 -1.27 -1.21 -14.04
CA TYR A 242 -0.66 -1.79 -15.23
C TYR A 242 -1.58 -2.80 -15.92
N ASP A 243 -2.10 -3.79 -15.18
CA ASP A 243 -2.97 -4.83 -15.73
C ASP A 243 -4.23 -4.21 -16.38
N PHE A 244 -4.81 -3.20 -15.73
CA PHE A 244 -5.94 -2.45 -16.26
C PHE A 244 -5.58 -1.74 -17.57
N THR A 245 -4.48 -0.98 -17.60
CA THR A 245 -4.04 -0.22 -18.78
C THR A 245 -3.69 -1.16 -19.93
N ALA A 246 -2.95 -2.24 -19.69
CA ALA A 246 -2.57 -3.21 -20.71
C ALA A 246 -3.79 -3.92 -21.34
N LYS A 247 -4.80 -4.24 -20.51
CA LYS A 247 -6.06 -4.83 -20.96
C LYS A 247 -6.88 -3.88 -21.84
N HIS A 248 -6.81 -2.57 -21.59
CA HIS A 248 -7.57 -1.54 -22.30
C HIS A 248 -6.69 -0.62 -23.15
N ARG A 249 -5.54 -1.10 -23.61
CA ARG A 249 -4.57 -0.31 -24.39
C ARG A 249 -5.18 0.20 -25.69
N ALA A 250 -4.67 1.33 -26.18
CA ALA A 250 -5.00 1.84 -27.51
C ALA A 250 -4.53 0.86 -28.61
N GLU A 251 -5.16 0.89 -29.78
CA GLU A 251 -4.87 -0.06 -30.87
C GLU A 251 -3.53 0.19 -31.57
N ASN A 252 -2.97 1.40 -31.43
CA ASN A 252 -1.71 1.80 -32.06
C ASN A 252 -0.62 2.02 -31.01
N ASP A 253 0.42 1.19 -31.05
CA ASP A 253 1.59 1.32 -30.17
C ASP A 253 2.61 2.37 -30.68
N ALA A 254 2.41 2.94 -31.87
CA ALA A 254 3.31 3.93 -32.47
C ALA A 254 3.03 5.37 -32.00
N GLU A 255 1.88 5.63 -31.37
CA GLU A 255 1.48 6.94 -30.86
C GLU A 255 1.12 6.80 -29.37
N GLY A 256 2.04 7.21 -28.48
CA GLY A 256 1.88 7.04 -27.03
C GLY A 256 3.04 7.63 -26.23
N ILE A 257 3.02 7.42 -24.90
CA ILE A 257 4.13 7.84 -24.02
C ILE A 257 5.38 7.06 -24.42
N ALA A 258 6.35 7.74 -25.00
CA ALA A 258 7.57 7.12 -25.49
C ALA A 258 8.41 6.56 -24.34
N ASN A 259 9.07 5.42 -24.58
CA ASN A 259 10.09 4.92 -23.66
C ASN A 259 11.23 5.93 -23.58
N VAL A 260 11.61 6.32 -22.36
CA VAL A 260 12.67 7.31 -22.10
C VAL A 260 14.02 6.84 -22.64
N ILE A 261 14.29 5.53 -22.60
CA ILE A 261 15.48 4.92 -23.16
C ILE A 261 15.04 4.12 -24.38
N GLN A 262 15.24 4.68 -25.56
CA GLN A 262 15.15 3.94 -26.81
C GLN A 262 16.53 3.30 -27.04
N ARG A 263 16.63 1.97 -26.90
CA ARG A 263 17.82 1.22 -27.33
C ARG A 263 17.67 0.81 -28.78
#